data_AF-A0A8X7CPS2-F1
#
_entry.id   AF-A0A8X7CPS2-F1
#
_cell.length_a   1.000
_cell.length_b   1.000
_cell.length_c   1.000
_cell.angle_alpha   90.00
_cell.angle_beta   90.00
_cell.angle_gamma   90.00
#
_symmetry.space_group_name_H-M   'P 1'
#
loop_
_entity.id
_entity.type
_entity.pdbx_description
1 polymer ?
#
loop_
_entity_poly.entity_id
_entity_poly.type
_entity_poly.pdbx_seq_one_letter_code
_entity_poly.pdbx_strand_id
1 'polypeptide(L)'
;MSFFSAFDVVKCETNEDCHNGGACTEQRTCKCLEGTIGDHCEEITACEDLKCEATDAECQFDFETRKATCVCRDKSQVYVNGQCVGKYKVFFSLRFPSIGSMLRKCFTFINGKFSLKRCVN
;
A
#
# COMPACT_ATOMS: atom_id res chain seq x y z
N MET A 1 -0.02 36.78 -40.55
CA MET A 1 -1.15 36.87 -39.59
C MET A 1 -1.61 35.45 -39.34
N SER A 2 -1.26 34.93 -38.16
CA SER A 2 -1.98 33.92 -37.35
C SER A 2 -2.33 32.58 -38.04
N PHE A 3 -2.00 31.42 -37.48
CA PHE A 3 -2.52 30.93 -36.20
C PHE A 3 -1.44 30.24 -35.38
N PHE A 4 -1.26 30.71 -34.14
CA PHE A 4 -0.90 29.84 -33.03
C PHE A 4 -1.98 28.76 -32.95
N SER A 5 -1.68 27.52 -33.33
CA SER A 5 -2.50 26.38 -32.93
C SER A 5 -1.80 25.76 -31.73
N ALA A 6 -2.28 26.09 -30.54
CA ALA A 6 -1.98 25.40 -29.30
C ALA A 6 -2.02 23.88 -29.55
N PHE A 7 -0.95 23.15 -29.26
CA PHE A 7 -0.85 22.42 -27.99
C PHE A 7 -2.02 21.44 -27.79
N ASP A 8 -2.31 20.58 -28.77
CA ASP A 8 -2.86 19.26 -28.45
C ASP A 8 -1.69 18.32 -28.24
N VAL A 9 -0.95 18.50 -27.13
CA VAL A 9 -0.07 17.42 -26.65
C VAL A 9 -1.01 16.30 -26.26
N VAL A 10 -1.18 15.34 -27.17
CA VAL A 10 -1.80 14.05 -26.88
C VAL A 10 -0.94 13.43 -25.79
N LYS A 11 -1.39 13.53 -24.54
CA LYS A 11 -0.69 12.95 -23.40
C LYS A 11 -0.98 11.45 -23.31
N CYS A 12 -2.14 11.02 -23.77
CA CYS A 12 -2.47 9.60 -23.83
C CYS A 12 -3.44 9.28 -24.98
N GLU A 13 -3.28 8.10 -25.57
CA GLU A 13 -4.23 7.48 -26.50
C GLU A 13 -4.97 6.31 -25.85
N THR A 14 -4.32 5.62 -24.92
CA THR A 14 -4.88 4.50 -24.17
C THR A 14 -4.57 4.64 -22.68
N ASN A 15 -5.25 3.85 -21.83
CA ASN A 15 -4.95 3.83 -20.40
C ASN A 15 -3.53 3.35 -20.08
N GLU A 16 -2.88 2.63 -21.00
CA GLU A 16 -1.51 2.13 -20.80
C GLU A 16 -0.46 3.25 -20.88
N ASP A 17 -0.79 4.36 -21.54
CA ASP A 17 0.08 5.54 -21.61
C ASP A 17 0.12 6.28 -20.26
N CYS A 18 -0.88 6.06 -19.40
CA CYS A 18 -0.93 6.61 -18.06
C CYS A 18 -0.34 5.61 -17.06
N HIS A 19 0.74 6.00 -16.39
CA HIS A 19 1.37 5.20 -15.36
C HIS A 19 0.51 5.11 -14.08
N ASN A 20 0.90 4.20 -13.18
CA ASN A 20 0.36 4.13 -11.83
C ASN A 20 -1.18 4.03 -11.75
N GLY A 21 -1.79 3.33 -12.71
CA GLY A 21 -3.24 3.11 -12.73
C GLY A 21 -4.06 4.35 -13.15
N GLY A 22 -3.43 5.35 -13.77
CA GLY A 22 -4.12 6.47 -14.39
C GLY A 22 -5.03 6.02 -15.54
N ALA A 23 -6.08 6.79 -15.81
CA ALA A 23 -7.02 6.52 -16.90
C ALA A 23 -6.94 7.62 -17.96
N CYS A 24 -6.84 7.23 -19.23
CA CYS A 24 -6.90 8.18 -20.32
C CYS A 24 -8.33 8.65 -20.52
N THR A 25 -8.51 9.96 -20.56
CA THR A 25 -9.82 10.61 -20.75
C THR A 25 -10.06 10.91 -22.23
N GLU A 26 -11.32 11.19 -22.59
CA GLU A 26 -11.68 11.58 -23.96
C GLU A 26 -10.96 12.84 -24.44
N GLN A 27 -10.47 13.67 -23.51
CA GLN A 27 -9.66 14.85 -23.78
C GLN A 27 -8.18 14.53 -24.06
N ARG A 28 -7.81 13.24 -24.21
CA ARG A 28 -6.43 12.76 -24.43
C ARG A 28 -5.45 13.18 -23.33
N THR A 29 -5.97 13.28 -22.11
CA THR A 29 -5.20 13.61 -20.90
C THR A 29 -5.35 12.51 -19.86
N CYS A 30 -4.26 12.18 -19.17
CA CYS A 30 -4.29 11.21 -18.08
C CYS A 30 -4.98 11.79 -16.86
N LYS A 31 -5.99 11.06 -16.36
CA LYS A 31 -6.60 11.31 -15.06
C LYS A 31 -5.91 10.43 -14.02
N CYS A 32 -5.10 11.07 -13.20
CA CYS A 32 -4.34 10.41 -12.13
C CYS A 32 -5.23 10.00 -10.95
N LEU A 33 -4.78 8.97 -10.24
CA LEU A 33 -5.40 8.54 -9.00
C LEU A 33 -5.00 9.51 -7.88
N GLU A 34 -5.79 9.55 -6.81
CA GLU A 34 -5.44 10.38 -5.66
C GLU A 34 -4.07 9.95 -5.12
N GLY A 35 -3.18 10.93 -4.98
CA GLY A 35 -1.82 10.68 -4.54
C GLY A 35 -0.83 10.30 -5.66
N THR A 36 -1.23 10.42 -6.93
CA THR A 36 -0.32 10.45 -8.06
C THR A 36 -0.51 11.72 -8.89
N ILE A 37 0.58 12.26 -9.42
CA ILE A 37 0.61 13.47 -10.23
C ILE A 37 1.56 13.29 -11.41
N GLY A 38 1.60 14.28 -12.29
CA GLY A 38 2.39 14.26 -13.51
C GLY A 38 1.51 14.23 -14.75
N ASP A 39 2.13 14.39 -15.90
CA ASP A 39 1.41 14.41 -17.17
C ASP A 39 0.87 13.01 -17.53
N HIS A 40 1.60 11.98 -17.13
CA HIS A 40 1.25 10.57 -17.29
C HIS A 40 1.12 9.87 -15.92
N CYS A 41 0.91 10.62 -14.83
CA CYS A 41 0.78 10.07 -13.47
C CYS A 41 2.04 9.31 -13.00
N GLU A 42 3.22 9.72 -13.46
CA GLU A 42 4.51 9.11 -13.19
C GLU A 42 5.00 9.33 -11.74
N GLU A 43 4.54 10.40 -11.08
CA GLU A 43 4.94 10.75 -9.72
C GLU A 43 3.91 10.29 -8.68
N ILE A 44 4.38 9.71 -7.57
CA ILE A 44 3.53 9.24 -6.47
C ILE A 44 3.70 10.17 -5.26
N THR A 45 2.93 11.25 -5.21
CA THR A 45 2.95 12.22 -4.08
C THR A 45 2.45 11.62 -2.77
N ALA A 46 1.61 10.60 -2.82
CA ALA A 46 1.14 9.90 -1.63
C ALA A 46 2.29 9.39 -0.74
N CYS A 47 3.42 9.04 -1.35
CA CYS A 47 4.61 8.59 -0.63
C CYS A 47 5.43 9.76 -0.04
N GLU A 48 5.39 10.92 -0.68
CA GLU A 48 6.03 12.13 -0.16
C GLU A 48 5.31 12.65 1.08
N ASP A 49 3.98 12.55 1.11
CA ASP A 49 3.17 12.90 2.27
C ASP A 49 3.37 11.93 3.44
N LEU A 50 3.63 10.65 3.15
CA LEU A 50 3.71 9.61 4.15
C LEU A 50 5.03 9.62 4.94
N LYS A 51 6.10 10.21 4.38
CA LYS A 51 7.45 10.33 4.98
C LYS A 51 7.81 9.17 5.90
N CYS A 52 7.96 7.98 5.34
CA CYS A 52 8.29 6.79 6.14
C CYS A 52 9.54 7.03 6.99
N GLU A 53 9.36 7.21 8.31
CA GLU A 53 10.45 7.64 9.20
C GLU A 53 11.53 6.56 9.42
N ALA A 54 11.17 5.29 9.19
CA ALA A 54 12.13 4.20 9.31
C ALA A 54 12.99 4.13 8.04
N THR A 55 14.32 4.07 8.23
CA THR A 55 15.29 3.85 7.14
C THR A 55 15.09 2.51 6.43
N ASP A 56 14.51 1.53 7.12
CA ASP A 56 14.23 0.19 6.58
C ASP A 56 12.77 0.03 6.10
N ALA A 57 12.04 1.13 5.92
CA ALA A 57 10.71 1.14 5.34
C ALA A 57 10.73 1.77 3.94
N GLU A 58 10.08 1.09 3.01
CA GLU A 58 9.85 1.56 1.64
C GLU A 58 8.37 1.92 1.51
N CYS A 59 8.05 3.00 0.78
CA CYS A 59 6.67 3.34 0.51
C CYS A 59 6.13 2.46 -0.62
N GLN A 60 4.97 1.84 -0.38
CA GLN A 60 4.24 1.06 -1.35
C GLN A 60 2.85 1.68 -1.56
N PHE A 61 2.55 2.03 -2.81
CA PHE A 61 1.22 2.47 -3.22
C PHE A 61 0.39 1.28 -3.70
N ASP A 62 -0.77 1.10 -3.09
CA ASP A 62 -1.72 0.06 -3.45
C ASP A 62 -2.76 0.64 -4.42
N PHE A 63 -2.74 0.16 -5.68
CA PHE A 63 -3.60 0.65 -6.76
C PHE A 63 -5.08 0.24 -6.61
N GLU A 64 -5.37 -0.82 -5.84
CA GLU A 64 -6.74 -1.28 -5.61
C GLU A 64 -7.44 -0.38 -4.57
N THR A 65 -6.73 -0.06 -3.50
CA THR A 65 -7.24 0.75 -2.38
C THR A 65 -6.88 2.22 -2.48
N ARG A 66 -6.07 2.60 -3.48
CA ARG A 66 -5.56 3.96 -3.75
C ARG A 66 -4.87 4.58 -2.54
N LYS A 67 -4.04 3.77 -1.87
CA LYS A 67 -3.43 4.16 -0.59
C LYS A 67 -1.94 3.90 -0.58
N ALA A 68 -1.16 4.93 -0.25
CA ALA A 68 0.24 4.75 0.11
C ALA A 68 0.36 4.19 1.53
N THR A 69 1.24 3.21 1.70
CA THR A 69 1.57 2.60 2.98
C THR A 69 3.08 2.39 3.09
N CYS A 70 3.63 2.59 4.29
CA CYS A 70 5.01 2.24 4.56
C CYS A 70 5.09 0.74 4.83
N VAL A 71 5.91 0.03 4.07
CA VAL A 71 6.18 -1.39 4.23
C VAL A 71 7.64 -1.60 4.59
N CYS A 72 7.91 -2.52 5.50
CA CYS A 72 9.28 -2.82 5.89
C CYS A 72 9.97 -3.60 4.76
N ARG A 73 11.24 -3.29 4.51
CA ARG A 73 12.09 -4.04 3.58
C ARG A 73 12.12 -5.53 3.94
N ASP A 74 12.18 -5.81 5.24
CA ASP A 74 12.01 -7.16 5.77
C ASP A 74 10.52 -7.55 5.81
N LYS A 75 10.13 -8.52 4.97
CA LYS A 75 8.77 -9.09 4.93
C LYS A 75 8.35 -9.80 6.23
N SER A 76 9.32 -10.12 7.09
CA SER A 76 9.09 -10.68 8.43
C SER A 76 8.71 -9.61 9.46
N GLN A 77 8.75 -8.33 9.09
CA GLN A 77 8.44 -7.20 9.93
C GLN A 77 7.18 -6.48 9.42
N VAL A 78 6.57 -5.67 10.29
CA VAL A 78 5.40 -4.84 10.00
C VAL A 78 5.75 -3.41 10.39
N TYR A 79 5.31 -2.44 9.60
CA TYR A 79 5.50 -1.04 9.95
C TYR A 79 4.45 -0.59 10.97
N VAL A 80 4.88 -0.13 12.14
CA VAL A 80 4.02 0.30 13.24
C VAL A 80 4.62 1.56 13.85
N ASN A 81 3.86 2.66 13.86
CA ASN A 81 4.23 3.94 14.50
C ASN A 81 5.67 4.40 14.19
N GLY A 82 6.03 4.49 12.90
CA GLY A 82 7.36 4.97 12.52
C GLY A 82 8.46 3.89 12.53
N GLN A 83 8.18 2.66 12.96
CA GLN A 83 9.21 1.62 13.13
C GLN A 83 8.82 0.27 12.51
N CYS A 84 9.82 -0.47 12.03
CA CYS A 84 9.67 -1.83 11.53
C CYS A 84 9.85 -2.86 12.65
N VAL A 85 8.79 -3.64 12.89
CA VAL A 85 8.69 -4.52 14.07
C VAL A 85 8.46 -5.97 13.65
N GLY A 86 9.21 -6.90 14.23
CA GLY A 86 9.14 -8.33 13.91
C GLY A 86 7.75 -8.92 14.15
N LYS A 87 7.23 -9.66 13.16
CA LYS A 87 5.97 -10.39 13.22
C LYS A 87 6.24 -11.86 13.48
N TYR A 88 6.09 -12.29 14.74
CA TYR A 88 6.16 -13.71 15.08
C TYR A 88 4.74 -14.26 15.22
N LYS A 89 4.42 -15.32 14.46
CA LYS A 89 3.19 -16.12 14.66
C LYS A 89 3.48 -17.16 15.73
N VAL A 90 2.89 -16.99 16.91
CA VAL A 90 3.00 -17.96 18.00
C VAL A 90 1.74 -18.84 18.02
N PHE A 91 1.93 -20.15 17.88
CA PHE A 91 0.85 -21.13 17.99
C PHE A 91 0.77 -21.64 19.42
N PHE A 92 -0.27 -21.25 20.15
CA PHE A 92 -0.57 -21.84 21.46
C PHE A 92 -1.71 -22.85 21.31
N SER A 93 -1.44 -24.09 21.68
CA SER A 93 -2.47 -25.13 21.81
C SER A 93 -3.02 -25.09 23.23
N LEU A 94 -4.04 -24.26 23.47
CA LEU A 94 -4.70 -24.20 24.77
C LEU A 94 -5.71 -25.34 24.87
N ARG A 95 -5.46 -26.28 25.78
CA ARG A 95 -6.40 -27.36 26.12
C ARG A 95 -7.40 -26.79 27.12
N PHE A 96 -8.65 -26.55 26.69
CA PHE A 96 -9.71 -26.10 27.60
C PHE A 96 -10.36 -27.32 28.27
N PRO A 97 -10.18 -27.53 29.59
CA PRO A 97 -10.74 -28.68 30.29
C PRO A 97 -12.29 -28.69 30.28
N SER A 98 -12.92 -27.54 30.03
CA SER A 98 -14.38 -27.35 30.12
C SER A 98 -15.17 -27.82 28.88
N ILE A 99 -14.54 -27.99 27.72
CA ILE A 99 -15.25 -28.21 26.43
C ILE A 99 -14.67 -29.39 25.62
N GLY A 100 -13.57 -30.00 26.08
CA GLY A 100 -12.91 -31.11 25.36
C GLY A 100 -12.38 -30.77 23.97
N SER A 101 -12.44 -29.50 23.54
CA SER A 101 -12.03 -29.05 22.20
C SER A 101 -10.66 -28.38 22.21
N MET A 102 -9.85 -28.70 21.20
CA MET A 102 -8.51 -28.11 21.00
C MET A 102 -8.64 -26.86 20.13
N LEU A 103 -8.80 -25.69 20.75
CA LEU A 103 -8.76 -24.43 20.01
C LEU A 103 -7.30 -24.07 19.70
N ARG A 104 -6.91 -24.18 18.42
CA ARG A 104 -5.67 -23.55 17.93
C ARG A 104 -5.89 -22.04 17.85
N LYS A 105 -5.35 -21.29 18.80
CA LYS A 105 -5.32 -19.83 18.74
C LYS A 105 -3.96 -19.39 18.23
N CYS A 106 -3.97 -18.58 17.17
CA CYS A 106 -2.78 -17.93 16.66
C CYS A 106 -2.64 -16.57 17.31
N PHE A 107 -1.50 -16.32 17.95
CA PHE A 107 -1.18 -15.00 18.44
C PHE A 107 -0.18 -14.36 17.49
N THR A 108 -0.43 -13.10 17.13
CA THR A 108 0.60 -12.31 16.47
C THR A 108 1.32 -11.55 17.57
N PHE A 109 2.62 -11.82 17.71
CA PHE A 109 3.48 -11.12 18.63
C PHE A 109 4.12 -9.95 17.90
N ILE A 110 3.91 -8.75 18.44
CA ILE A 110 4.45 -7.49 17.92
C ILE A 110 5.01 -6.72 19.12
N ASN A 111 6.32 -6.46 19.17
CA ASN A 111 7.00 -5.71 20.23
C ASN A 111 6.60 -6.10 21.68
N GLY A 112 6.73 -7.37 22.07
CA GLY A 112 6.42 -7.76 23.45
C GLY A 112 4.92 -7.89 23.75
N LYS A 113 4.06 -7.45 22.83
CA LYS A 113 2.61 -7.39 23.02
C LYS A 113 1.92 -8.46 22.19
N PHE A 114 1.10 -9.27 22.86
CA PHE A 114 0.27 -10.28 22.22
C PHE A 114 -0.99 -9.62 21.65
N SER A 115 -1.15 -9.63 20.33
CA SER A 115 -2.43 -9.31 19.70
C SER A 115 -3.11 -10.61 19.28
N LEU A 116 -4.27 -10.88 19.89
CA LEU A 116 -5.12 -12.01 19.53
C LEU A 116 -5.73 -11.73 18.15
N LYS A 117 -5.29 -12.43 17.12
CA LYS A 117 -6.00 -12.45 15.83
C LYS A 117 -6.63 -13.83 15.63
N ARG A 118 -7.85 -13.84 15.12
CA ARG A 118 -8.54 -15.07 14.74
C ARG A 118 -7.82 -15.63 13.51
N CYS A 119 -7.30 -16.85 13.61
CA CYS A 119 -6.75 -17.52 12.44
C CYS A 119 -7.91 -17.90 11.53
N VAL A 120 -7.97 -17.29 10.35
CA VAL A 120 -8.69 -17.85 9.20
C VAL A 120 -7.70 -18.83 8.56
N ASN A 121 -8.22 -20.04 8.31
CA ASN A 121 -7.48 -21.24 7.91
C ASN A 121 -6.66 -21.02 6.64
#